data_AF-A0A2M7UII7-F1
#
_entry.id   AF-A0A2M7UII7-F1
#
_cell.length_a   1.000
_cell.length_b   1.000
_cell.length_c   1.000
_cell.angle_alpha   90.00
_cell.angle_beta   90.00
_cell.angle_gamma   90.00
#
_symmetry.space_group_name_H-M   'P 1'
#
loop_
_entity.id
_entity.type
_entity.pdbx_description
1 polymer ?
#
loop_
_entity_poly.entity_id
_entity_poly.type
_entity_poly.pdbx_seq_one_letter_code
_entity_poly.pdbx_strand_id
1 'polypeptide(L)'
;NWFLAADIQRLPFKDDTFELVLSLAVVPIFIQPEYPATNYGREMDYKNLISELVRVVKPKGRIMFDYFDRGSCLAHKSHESKDDEQMQRYWEARAKIADEFNEFINNLSDVDVSIQTYSGWSRVMCLTKVGGR
;
A
#
# COMPACT_ATOMS: atom_id res chain seq x y z
N ASN A 1 10.95 11.32 15.47
CA ASN A 1 9.49 11.34 15.39
C ASN A 1 9.04 10.20 14.50
N TRP A 2 8.30 9.24 15.06
CA TRP A 2 7.75 8.07 14.38
C TRP A 2 6.25 8.04 14.66
N PHE A 3 5.43 7.65 13.69
CA PHE A 3 3.98 7.51 13.83
C PHE A 3 3.49 6.33 12.97
N LEU A 4 2.34 5.74 13.30
CA LEU A 4 1.75 4.69 12.48
C LEU A 4 1.06 5.33 11.28
N ALA A 5 1.34 4.86 10.06
CA ALA A 5 0.76 5.42 8.84
C ALA A 5 -0.78 5.54 8.89
N ALA A 6 -1.47 4.63 9.58
CA ALA A 6 -2.92 4.71 9.80
C ALA A 6 -3.38 5.95 10.59
N ASP A 7 -2.53 6.51 11.45
CA ASP A 7 -2.82 7.72 12.22
C ASP A 7 -2.68 9.00 11.38
N ILE A 8 -2.06 8.94 10.19
CA ILE A 8 -1.87 10.13 9.34
C ILE A 8 -3.18 10.79 8.96
N GLN A 9 -4.23 9.99 8.76
CA GLN A 9 -5.54 10.47 8.34
C GLN A 9 -6.28 11.25 9.44
N ARG A 10 -5.75 11.25 10.67
CA ARG A 10 -6.38 11.87 11.85
C ARG A 10 -5.51 12.93 12.51
N LEU A 11 -4.21 12.86 12.30
CA LEU A 11 -3.25 13.75 12.94
C LEU A 11 -2.96 14.95 12.03
N PRO A 12 -2.93 16.19 12.57
CA PRO A 12 -2.74 17.41 11.79
C PRO A 12 -1.27 17.62 11.42
N PHE A 13 -0.69 16.66 10.69
CA PHE A 13 0.66 16.81 10.18
C PHE A 13 0.70 17.89 9.09
N LYS A 14 1.71 18.76 9.17
CA LYS A 14 1.97 19.77 8.15
C LYS A 14 2.50 19.11 6.88
N ASP A 15 2.30 19.77 5.75
CA ASP A 15 2.92 19.39 4.47
C ASP A 15 4.44 19.35 4.62
N ASP A 16 5.09 18.47 3.85
CA ASP A 16 6.55 18.39 3.76
C ASP A 16 7.27 18.27 5.13
N THR A 17 6.68 17.53 6.05
CA THR A 17 7.23 17.29 7.38
C THR A 17 8.31 16.21 7.37
N PHE A 18 8.12 15.13 6.61
CA PHE A 18 8.91 13.90 6.74
C PHE A 18 9.82 13.64 5.54
N GLU A 19 11.03 13.13 5.78
CA GLU A 19 11.95 12.70 4.72
C GLU A 19 11.76 11.23 4.33
N LEU A 20 11.29 10.42 5.28
CA LEU A 20 11.03 9.01 5.12
C LEU A 20 9.80 8.63 5.94
N VAL A 21 8.87 7.93 5.32
CA VAL A 21 7.80 7.21 6.00
C VAL A 21 7.94 5.72 5.69
N LEU A 22 7.97 4.91 6.75
CA LEU A 22 7.97 3.46 6.66
C LEU A 22 6.60 2.96 7.10
N SER A 23 5.93 2.16 6.27
CA SER A 23 4.71 1.45 6.65
C SER A 23 4.98 -0.05 6.61
N LEU A 24 4.91 -0.70 7.77
CA LEU A 24 5.17 -2.13 7.96
C LEU A 24 3.99 -3.03 7.53
N ALA A 25 3.05 -2.48 6.76
CA ALA A 25 1.84 -3.18 6.34
C ALA A 25 1.95 -3.57 4.86
N VAL A 26 1.78 -4.86 4.56
CA VAL A 26 1.76 -5.42 3.20
C VAL A 26 0.54 -4.95 2.40
N VAL A 27 0.72 -4.02 1.47
CA VAL A 27 -0.33 -3.60 0.54
C VAL A 27 -0.37 -4.55 -0.66
N PRO A 28 -1.53 -5.01 -1.15
CA PRO A 28 -2.88 -4.70 -0.73
C PRO A 28 -3.48 -5.73 0.25
N ILE A 29 -2.69 -6.61 0.90
CA ILE A 29 -3.21 -7.58 1.90
C ILE A 29 -3.96 -6.89 3.04
N PHE A 30 -3.62 -5.64 3.37
CA PHE A 30 -4.39 -4.86 4.32
C PHE A 30 -5.68 -4.25 3.74
N ILE A 31 -5.84 -4.08 2.42
CA ILE A 31 -7.03 -3.50 1.77
C ILE A 31 -8.13 -4.56 1.59
N GLN A 32 -8.87 -4.88 2.64
CA GLN A 32 -9.84 -5.99 2.64
C GLN A 32 -10.98 -5.77 1.60
N PRO A 33 -11.25 -6.73 0.68
CA PRO A 33 -12.24 -6.59 -0.39
C PRO A 33 -13.70 -6.57 0.09
N GLU A 34 -13.99 -7.30 1.16
CA GLU A 34 -15.36 -7.48 1.71
C GLU A 34 -15.58 -6.67 2.99
N TYR A 35 -14.50 -6.09 3.52
CA TYR A 35 -14.49 -5.30 4.75
C TYR A 35 -13.55 -4.15 4.49
N PRO A 36 -14.02 -2.92 4.41
CA PRO A 36 -13.10 -1.81 4.30
C PRO A 36 -12.16 -1.85 5.51
N ALA A 37 -10.84 -1.96 5.29
CA ALA A 37 -9.93 -2.55 6.26
C ALA A 37 -10.14 -2.03 7.68
N THR A 38 -10.82 -2.82 8.51
CA THR A 38 -11.17 -2.41 9.87
C THR A 38 -9.96 -2.58 10.79
N ASN A 39 -8.91 -1.79 10.56
CA ASN A 39 -8.04 -1.45 11.67
C ASN A 39 -8.89 -0.61 12.64
N TYR A 40 -9.23 -1.20 13.79
CA TYR A 40 -10.09 -0.57 14.82
C TYR A 40 -11.54 -0.29 14.38
N GLY A 41 -12.13 -1.13 13.52
CA GLY A 41 -13.57 -1.04 13.22
C GLY A 41 -13.99 0.07 12.25
N ARG A 42 -13.09 0.57 11.38
CA ARG A 42 -13.42 1.56 10.35
C ARG A 42 -12.84 1.25 8.99
N GLU A 43 -13.55 1.68 7.96
CA GLU A 43 -13.11 1.66 6.57
C GLU A 43 -11.80 2.42 6.34
N MET A 44 -10.77 1.71 5.85
CA MET A 44 -9.52 2.31 5.41
C MET A 44 -9.61 2.70 3.94
N ASP A 45 -9.76 4.00 3.69
CA ASP A 45 -9.57 4.58 2.36
C ASP A 45 -8.07 4.63 2.05
N TYR A 46 -7.59 3.62 1.32
CA TYR A 46 -6.18 3.52 0.95
C TYR A 46 -5.73 4.62 0.00
N LYS A 47 -6.63 5.15 -0.86
CA LYS A 47 -6.29 6.24 -1.79
C LYS A 47 -6.02 7.49 -1.00
N ASN A 48 -6.92 7.84 -0.07
CA ASN A 48 -6.72 8.95 0.84
C ASN A 48 -5.47 8.76 1.72
N LEU A 49 -5.23 7.54 2.22
CA LEU A 49 -4.01 7.24 2.99
C LEU A 49 -2.75 7.56 2.19
N ILE A 50 -2.65 7.08 0.94
CA ILE A 50 -1.48 7.36 0.09
C ILE A 50 -1.37 8.86 -0.21
N SER A 51 -2.46 9.53 -0.57
CA SER A 51 -2.45 10.98 -0.82
C SER A 51 -1.94 11.78 0.38
N GLU A 52 -2.39 11.43 1.59
CA GLU A 52 -1.93 12.07 2.83
C GLU A 52 -0.44 11.78 3.11
N LEU A 53 0.02 10.56 2.85
CA LEU A 53 1.45 10.22 2.98
C LEU A 53 2.30 11.04 2.00
N VAL A 54 1.85 11.19 0.75
CA VAL A 54 2.55 12.01 -0.26
C VAL A 54 2.55 13.49 0.15
N ARG A 55 1.43 14.00 0.68
CA ARG A 55 1.33 15.39 1.18
C ARG A 55 2.36 15.71 2.26
N VAL A 56 2.50 14.84 3.26
CA VAL A 56 3.37 15.12 4.42
C VAL A 56 4.85 14.80 4.19
N VAL A 57 5.18 14.08 3.12
CA VAL A 57 6.57 13.78 2.76
C VAL A 57 7.15 14.94 1.96
N LYS A 58 8.38 15.34 2.27
CA LYS A 58 9.12 16.42 1.61
C LYS A 58 9.35 16.12 0.12
N PRO A 59 9.62 17.12 -0.72
CA PRO A 59 10.28 16.93 -2.01
C PRO A 59 11.45 15.96 -1.91
N LYS A 60 11.50 14.95 -2.78
CA LYS A 60 12.48 13.84 -2.79
C LYS A 60 12.46 12.93 -1.55
N GLY A 61 11.54 13.15 -0.63
CA GLY A 61 11.27 12.25 0.47
C GLY A 61 10.60 10.97 -0.03
N ARG A 62 10.66 9.92 0.79
CA ARG A 62 10.28 8.56 0.40
C ARG A 62 9.20 7.97 1.30
N ILE A 63 8.30 7.22 0.70
CA ILE A 63 7.33 6.36 1.38
C ILE A 63 7.67 4.93 0.97
N MET A 64 7.91 4.06 1.95
CA MET A 64 8.24 2.66 1.70
C MET A 64 7.27 1.74 2.42
N PHE A 65 6.79 0.71 1.73
CA PHE A 65 5.93 -0.31 2.32
C PHE A 65 6.13 -1.66 1.64
N ASP A 66 5.88 -2.72 2.42
CA ASP A 66 5.78 -4.07 1.88
C ASP A 66 4.61 -4.12 0.89
N TYR A 67 4.83 -4.80 -0.23
CA TYR A 67 3.93 -4.74 -1.37
C TYR A 67 3.83 -6.09 -2.08
N PHE A 68 2.59 -6.50 -2.35
CA PHE A 68 2.23 -7.67 -3.16
C PHE A 68 1.52 -7.19 -4.42
N ASP A 69 2.07 -7.54 -5.58
CA ASP A 69 1.34 -7.33 -6.82
C ASP A 69 0.35 -8.48 -7.08
N ARG A 70 -0.35 -8.39 -8.22
CA ARG A 70 -1.18 -9.47 -8.74
C ARG A 70 -0.45 -10.81 -8.74
N GLY A 71 0.77 -10.84 -9.25
CA GLY A 71 1.60 -12.06 -9.33
C GLY A 71 1.84 -12.69 -7.96
N SER A 72 2.23 -11.89 -6.96
CA SER A 72 2.40 -12.30 -5.57
C SER A 72 1.11 -12.87 -4.98
N CYS A 73 -0.03 -12.19 -5.17
CA CYS A 73 -1.33 -12.68 -4.68
C CYS A 73 -1.73 -14.02 -5.32
N LEU A 74 -1.54 -14.17 -6.64
CA LEU A 74 -1.84 -15.41 -7.35
C LEU A 74 -0.87 -16.54 -7.01
N ALA A 75 0.39 -16.21 -6.74
CA ALA A 75 1.34 -17.17 -6.23
C ALA A 75 0.84 -17.72 -4.89
N HIS A 76 0.44 -16.85 -3.94
CA HIS A 76 -0.12 -17.30 -2.66
C HIS A 76 -1.37 -18.16 -2.83
N LYS A 77 -2.31 -17.75 -3.69
CA LYS A 77 -3.49 -18.55 -4.05
C LYS A 77 -3.13 -19.98 -4.48
N SER A 78 -2.06 -20.14 -5.26
CA SER A 78 -1.62 -21.45 -5.76
C SER A 78 -1.06 -22.37 -4.67
N HIS A 79 -0.65 -21.82 -3.52
CA HIS A 79 -0.11 -22.56 -2.38
C HIS A 79 -1.20 -22.93 -1.36
N GLU A 80 -2.36 -22.28 -1.42
CA GLU A 80 -3.51 -22.66 -0.60
C GLU A 80 -4.12 -23.98 -1.06
N SER A 81 -4.73 -24.70 -0.12
CA SER A 81 -5.51 -25.89 -0.45
C SER A 81 -6.59 -25.56 -1.47
N LYS A 82 -6.83 -26.46 -2.43
CA LYS A 82 -7.93 -26.32 -3.39
C LYS A 82 -9.29 -26.43 -2.72
N ASP A 83 -9.37 -27.13 -1.59
CA ASP A 83 -10.60 -27.31 -0.82
C ASP A 83 -10.88 -26.12 0.11
N ASP A 84 -9.91 -25.21 0.28
CA ASP A 84 -10.09 -23.97 1.03
C ASP A 84 -10.63 -22.85 0.12
N GLU A 85 -11.89 -23.00 -0.28
CA GLU A 85 -12.57 -22.03 -1.16
C GLU A 85 -12.60 -20.60 -0.59
N GLN A 86 -12.51 -20.46 0.75
CA GLN A 86 -12.45 -19.16 1.40
C GLN A 86 -11.11 -18.48 1.13
N MET A 87 -9.99 -19.18 1.36
CA MET A 87 -8.66 -18.65 1.09
C MET A 87 -8.40 -18.44 -0.41
N GLN A 88 -8.93 -19.32 -1.27
CA GLN A 88 -8.87 -19.16 -2.72
C GLN A 88 -9.55 -17.85 -3.19
N ARG A 89 -10.77 -17.58 -2.68
CA ARG A 89 -11.50 -16.33 -2.97
C ARG A 89 -10.80 -15.10 -2.39
N TYR A 90 -10.27 -15.23 -1.17
CA TYR A 90 -9.53 -14.19 -0.50
C TYR A 90 -8.36 -13.69 -1.37
N TRP A 91 -7.50 -14.58 -1.86
CA TRP A 91 -6.33 -14.20 -2.65
C TRP A 91 -6.69 -13.69 -4.05
N GLU A 92 -7.73 -14.23 -4.69
CA GLU A 92 -8.21 -13.73 -5.98
C GLU A 92 -8.71 -12.27 -5.85
N ALA A 93 -9.46 -11.97 -4.79
CA ALA A 93 -9.94 -10.62 -4.53
C ALA A 93 -8.77 -9.64 -4.26
N ARG A 94 -7.70 -10.08 -3.59
CA ARG A 94 -6.48 -9.26 -3.43
C ARG A 94 -5.71 -9.03 -4.71
N ALA A 95 -5.67 -10.03 -5.59
CA ALA A 95 -5.05 -9.88 -6.90
C ALA A 95 -5.74 -8.76 -7.70
N LYS A 96 -7.08 -8.67 -7.64
CA LYS A 96 -7.83 -7.57 -8.25
C LYS A 96 -7.52 -6.21 -7.60
N ILE A 97 -7.48 -6.15 -6.27
CA ILE A 97 -7.15 -4.89 -5.57
C ILE A 97 -5.70 -4.46 -5.87
N ALA A 98 -4.77 -5.40 -6.06
CA ALA A 98 -3.41 -5.08 -6.46
C ALA A 98 -3.36 -4.37 -7.81
N ASP A 99 -4.21 -4.79 -8.76
CA ASP A 99 -4.34 -4.13 -10.07
C ASP A 99 -4.91 -2.71 -9.91
N GLU A 100 -5.99 -2.54 -9.15
CA GLU A 100 -6.60 -1.23 -8.89
C GLU A 100 -5.64 -0.28 -8.14
N PHE A 101 -4.88 -0.81 -7.18
CA PHE A 101 -3.87 -0.06 -6.45
C PHE A 101 -2.72 0.36 -7.37
N ASN A 102 -2.24 -0.53 -8.24
CA ASN A 102 -1.20 -0.19 -9.22
C ASN A 102 -1.66 0.87 -10.20
N GLU A 103 -2.89 0.75 -10.72
CA GLU A 103 -3.46 1.77 -11.59
C GLU A 103 -3.52 3.13 -10.88
N PHE A 104 -4.00 3.15 -9.63
CA PHE A 104 -4.02 4.37 -8.83
C PHE A 104 -2.62 4.97 -8.64
N ILE A 105 -1.64 4.18 -8.18
CA ILE A 105 -0.28 4.64 -7.92
C ILE A 105 0.42 5.14 -9.20
N ASN A 106 0.26 4.42 -10.32
CA ASN A 106 0.88 4.81 -11.59
C ASN A 106 0.26 6.08 -12.19
N ASN A 107 -0.93 6.47 -11.75
CA ASN A 107 -1.59 7.70 -12.17
C ASN A 107 -1.24 8.90 -11.27
N LEU A 108 -0.50 8.70 -10.17
CA LEU A 108 0.01 9.81 -9.36
C LEU A 108 1.16 10.50 -10.11
N SER A 109 1.02 11.81 -10.33
CA SER A 109 2.01 12.60 -11.09
C SER A 109 3.10 13.22 -10.21
N ASP A 110 2.90 13.16 -8.91
CA ASP A 110 3.68 13.75 -7.84
C ASP A 110 4.63 12.75 -7.16
N VAL A 111 4.69 11.50 -7.64
CA VAL A 111 5.62 10.49 -7.16
C VAL A 111 6.27 9.70 -8.30
N ASP A 112 7.55 9.39 -8.13
CA ASP A 112 8.24 8.34 -8.87
C ASP A 112 8.08 7.01 -8.13
N VAL A 113 7.65 5.96 -8.84
CA VAL A 113 7.38 4.63 -8.29
C VAL A 113 8.55 3.71 -8.59
N SER A 114 9.05 3.01 -7.57
CA SER A 114 10.02 1.94 -7.73
C SER A 114 9.62 0.72 -6.89
N ILE A 115 9.81 -0.48 -7.45
CA ILE A 115 9.48 -1.74 -6.78
C ILE A 115 10.75 -2.59 -6.73
N GLN A 116 11.12 -3.02 -5.52
CA GLN A 116 12.24 -3.91 -5.29
C GLN A 116 11.74 -5.28 -4.86
N THR A 117 12.19 -6.33 -5.54
CA THR A 117 11.81 -7.72 -5.25
C THR A 117 12.85 -8.33 -4.31
N TYR A 118 12.42 -8.83 -3.16
CA TYR A 118 13.31 -9.46 -2.17
C TYR A 118 13.19 -11.00 -2.19
N SER A 119 12.00 -11.50 -2.49
CA SER A 119 11.74 -12.94 -2.65
C SER A 119 10.72 -13.16 -3.76
N GLY A 120 10.40 -14.42 -4.07
CA GLY A 120 9.37 -14.76 -5.06
C GLY A 120 7.96 -14.22 -4.74
N TRP A 121 7.75 -13.67 -3.54
CA TRP A 121 6.45 -13.37 -2.96
C TRP A 121 6.38 -11.96 -2.39
N SER A 122 7.48 -11.49 -1.77
CA SER A 122 7.53 -10.19 -1.09
C SER A 122 8.36 -9.17 -1.85
N ARG A 123 7.83 -7.94 -1.88
CA ARG A 123 8.44 -6.79 -2.53
C ARG A 123 8.30 -5.58 -1.61
N VAL A 124 9.14 -4.58 -1.83
CA VAL A 124 8.94 -3.25 -1.25
C VAL A 124 8.64 -2.29 -2.38
N MET A 125 7.53 -1.57 -2.25
CA MET A 125 7.25 -0.42 -3.08
C MET A 125 7.80 0.83 -2.40
N CYS A 126 8.51 1.64 -3.16
CA CYS A 126 9.00 2.94 -2.74
C CYS A 126 8.43 4.02 -3.66
N LEU A 127 7.66 4.93 -3.07
CA LEU A 127 7.18 6.15 -3.71
C LEU A 127 8.12 7.30 -3.33
N THR A 128 8.69 7.98 -4.31
CA THR A 128 9.55 9.14 -4.09
C THR A 128 8.84 10.39 -4.56
N LYS A 129 8.55 11.35 -3.67
CA LYS A 129 7.85 12.58 -4.07
C LYS A 129 8.70 13.37 -5.06
N VAL A 130 8.13 13.69 -6.21
CA VAL A 130 8.77 14.56 -7.21
C VAL A 130 8.90 15.95 -6.59
N GLY A 131 10.07 16.57 -6.73
CA GLY A 131 10.25 17.93 -6.24
C GLY A 131 9.35 18.91 -7.00
N GLY A 132 8.58 19.73 -6.28
CA GLY A 132 7.78 20.80 -6.88
C GLY A 132 8.65 21.65 -7.82
N ARG A 133 8.12 21.94 -9.01
CA ARG A 133 8.76 22.86 -9.96
C ARG A 133 8.89 24.25 -9.39
#